data_AF-A0A091DCP5-F1
#
_entry.id   AF-A0A091DCP5-F1
#
_cell.length_a   1.000
_cell.length_b   1.000
_cell.length_c   1.000
_cell.angle_alpha   90.00
_cell.angle_beta   90.00
_cell.angle_gamma   90.00
#
_symmetry.space_group_name_H-M   'P 1'
#
loop_
_entity.id
_entity.type
_entity.pdbx_description
1 polymer ?
#
loop_
_entity_poly.entity_id
_entity_poly.type
_entity_poly.pdbx_seq_one_letter_code
_entity_poly.pdbx_strand_id
1 'polypeptide(L)'
;MLAEKLPNLTHLNLSGNKLKDISTLEPLRKLDFLKSLDLCNCEVTNLNDYGESIFKLLPHLSYLDGYDGEDREAPDSDGEVDGVDEEGEDEEDEDGEEEEDEEMKGDEMKSVRKKNLDTIEKLMKMRRRRKRRKKVEKVKRGREKQM
;
A
#
# COMPACT_ATOMS: atom_id res chain seq x y z
N MET A 1 15.30 -16.69 12.11
CA MET A 1 14.99 -15.33 11.60
C MET A 1 13.57 -15.30 11.03
N LEU A 2 12.91 -14.14 10.88
CA LEU A 2 11.49 -14.03 10.45
C LEU A 2 11.19 -14.85 9.17
N ALA A 3 12.10 -14.79 8.20
CA ALA A 3 11.98 -15.52 6.93
C ALA A 3 11.98 -17.06 7.07
N GLU A 4 12.59 -17.61 8.12
CA GLU A 4 12.59 -19.06 8.37
C GLU A 4 11.28 -19.51 9.02
N LYS A 5 10.56 -18.61 9.70
CA LYS A 5 9.30 -18.92 10.39
C LYS A 5 8.07 -18.72 9.50
N LEU A 6 8.18 -17.88 8.48
CA LEU A 6 7.07 -17.47 7.62
C LEU A 6 7.44 -17.64 6.13
N PRO A 7 7.68 -18.88 5.66
CA PRO A 7 8.13 -19.12 4.28
C PRO A 7 7.11 -18.66 3.25
N ASN A 8 5.81 -18.70 3.56
CA ASN A 8 4.72 -18.38 2.62
C ASN A 8 4.17 -16.95 2.80
N LEU A 9 4.93 -16.05 3.43
CA LEU A 9 4.45 -14.68 3.65
C LEU A 9 4.36 -13.92 2.32
N THR A 10 3.16 -13.48 1.96
CA THR A 10 2.91 -12.77 0.70
C THR A 10 2.77 -11.25 0.87
N HIS A 11 2.37 -10.79 2.05
CA HIS A 11 2.16 -9.38 2.35
C HIS A 11 2.89 -9.02 3.64
N LEU A 12 3.65 -7.93 3.62
CA LEU A 12 4.37 -7.42 4.78
C LEU A 12 4.20 -5.92 4.88
N ASN A 13 3.64 -5.46 6.01
CA ASN A 13 3.55 -4.05 6.33
C ASN A 13 4.62 -3.68 7.37
N LEU A 14 5.53 -2.80 6.96
CA LEU A 14 6.56 -2.19 7.81
C LEU A 14 6.41 -0.66 7.86
N SER A 15 5.27 -0.12 7.45
CA SER A 15 4.99 1.30 7.47
C SER A 15 5.14 1.90 8.88
N GLY A 16 5.52 3.18 8.95
CA GLY A 16 5.73 3.90 10.21
C GLY A 16 6.97 3.48 11.01
N ASN A 17 7.80 2.57 10.50
CA ASN A 17 9.05 2.19 11.13
C ASN A 17 10.23 3.12 10.75
N LYS A 18 11.28 3.11 11.56
CA LYS A 18 12.47 3.98 11.39
C LYS A 18 13.54 3.36 10.48
N LEU A 19 13.11 2.79 9.34
CA LEU A 19 14.01 2.21 8.35
C LEU A 19 14.60 3.33 7.50
N LYS A 20 15.93 3.52 7.58
CA LYS A 20 16.66 4.59 6.86
C LYS A 20 17.37 4.08 5.61
N ASP A 21 17.93 2.88 5.72
CA ASP A 21 18.82 2.31 4.70
C ASP A 21 18.20 1.08 4.04
N ILE A 22 18.36 0.98 2.72
CA ILE A 22 17.88 -0.16 1.92
C ILE A 22 18.53 -1.48 2.37
N SER A 23 19.77 -1.44 2.88
CA SER A 23 20.48 -2.63 3.38
C SER A 23 19.74 -3.32 4.53
N THR A 24 18.95 -2.59 5.32
CA THR A 24 18.15 -3.17 6.41
C THR A 24 17.05 -4.12 5.92
N LEU A 25 16.73 -4.06 4.62
CA LEU A 25 15.73 -4.89 3.96
C LEU A 25 16.33 -6.15 3.31
N GLU A 26 17.66 -6.32 3.32
CA GLU A 26 18.32 -7.51 2.77
C GLU A 26 17.75 -8.85 3.29
N PRO A 27 17.38 -8.99 4.59
CA PRO A 27 16.78 -10.23 5.08
C PRO A 27 15.46 -10.59 4.41
N LEU A 28 14.73 -9.61 3.85
CA LEU A 28 13.46 -9.85 3.14
C LEU A 28 13.66 -10.60 1.82
N ARG A 29 14.88 -10.64 1.27
CA ARG A 29 15.20 -11.42 0.07
C ARG A 29 14.93 -12.91 0.21
N LYS A 30 14.90 -13.42 1.44
CA LYS A 30 14.61 -14.82 1.77
C LYS A 30 13.10 -15.15 1.76
N LEU A 31 12.24 -14.14 1.61
CA LEU A 31 10.79 -14.30 1.53
C LEU A 31 10.39 -14.44 0.05
N ASP A 32 10.64 -15.61 -0.55
CA ASP A 32 10.46 -15.84 -1.99
C ASP A 32 9.00 -15.61 -2.47
N PHE A 33 8.04 -15.71 -1.56
CA PHE A 33 6.62 -15.52 -1.83
C PHE A 33 6.11 -14.10 -1.54
N LEU A 34 6.96 -13.18 -1.07
CA LEU A 34 6.55 -11.81 -0.75
C LEU A 34 6.14 -11.07 -2.04
N LYS A 35 4.87 -10.69 -2.13
CA LYS A 35 4.27 -9.98 -3.27
C LYS A 35 4.02 -8.50 -2.99
N SER A 36 3.69 -8.15 -1.75
CA SER A 36 3.38 -6.78 -1.37
C SER A 36 4.18 -6.34 -0.16
N LEU A 37 4.80 -5.17 -0.23
CA LEU A 37 5.58 -4.55 0.83
C LEU A 37 5.16 -3.10 1.01
N ASP A 38 4.77 -2.74 2.23
CA ASP A 38 4.47 -1.36 2.61
C ASP A 38 5.56 -0.81 3.52
N LEU A 39 6.22 0.27 3.07
CA LEU A 39 7.23 1.02 3.81
C LEU A 39 6.81 2.49 3.95
N CYS A 40 5.53 2.83 3.74
CA CYS A 40 5.03 4.18 3.90
C CYS A 40 5.45 4.77 5.26
N ASN A 41 5.74 6.06 5.29
CA ASN A 41 6.21 6.76 6.48
C ASN A 41 7.54 6.22 7.09
N CYS A 42 8.32 5.43 6.35
CA CYS A 42 9.71 5.12 6.69
C CYS A 42 10.66 6.17 6.10
N GLU A 43 11.82 6.37 6.73
CA GLU A 43 12.83 7.33 6.27
C GLU A 43 13.41 6.96 4.89
N VAL A 44 13.50 5.67 4.58
CA VAL A 44 13.98 5.10 3.30
C VAL A 44 13.17 5.56 2.10
N THR A 45 11.89 5.93 2.30
CA THR A 45 11.01 6.42 1.23
C THR A 45 11.40 7.80 0.69
N ASN A 46 12.31 8.51 1.36
CA ASN A 46 12.84 9.80 0.93
C ASN A 46 13.99 9.68 -0.07
N LEU A 47 14.55 8.48 -0.25
CA LEU A 47 15.64 8.24 -1.19
C LEU A 47 15.17 8.45 -2.64
N ASN A 48 16.03 9.03 -3.48
CA ASN A 48 15.67 9.38 -4.86
C ASN A 48 15.45 8.16 -5.77
N ASP A 49 16.12 7.07 -5.44
CA ASP A 49 16.14 5.77 -6.11
C ASP A 49 15.32 4.71 -5.35
N TYR A 50 14.63 5.10 -4.27
CA TYR A 50 13.88 4.21 -3.38
C TYR A 50 13.15 3.06 -4.11
N GLY A 51 12.19 3.37 -4.98
CA GLY A 51 11.40 2.33 -5.66
C GLY A 51 12.26 1.41 -6.54
N GLU A 52 13.16 1.98 -7.34
CA GLU A 52 14.03 1.20 -8.23
C GLU A 52 14.98 0.30 -7.43
N SER A 53 15.52 0.81 -6.33
CA SER A 53 16.44 0.07 -5.46
C SER A 53 15.72 -1.03 -4.68
N ILE A 54 14.46 -0.85 -4.28
CA ILE A 54 13.64 -1.91 -3.68
C ILE A 54 13.33 -3.01 -4.68
N PHE A 55 12.83 -2.68 -5.89
CA PHE A 55 12.56 -3.70 -6.91
C PHE A 55 13.83 -4.42 -7.39
N LYS A 56 14.97 -3.74 -7.37
CA LYS A 56 16.27 -4.37 -7.64
C LYS A 56 16.70 -5.33 -6.53
N LEU A 57 16.42 -4.98 -5.27
CA LEU A 57 16.73 -5.83 -4.11
C LEU A 57 15.79 -7.05 -4.04
N LEU A 58 14.50 -6.82 -4.32
CA LEU A 58 13.40 -7.78 -4.24
C LEU A 58 12.72 -7.92 -5.61
N PRO A 59 13.35 -8.61 -6.58
CA PRO A 59 12.83 -8.73 -7.94
C PRO A 59 11.53 -9.56 -8.03
N HIS A 60 11.19 -10.33 -6.99
CA HIS A 60 9.94 -11.10 -6.90
C HIS A 60 8.76 -10.28 -6.37
N LEU A 61 9.01 -9.06 -5.86
CA LEU A 61 8.00 -8.17 -5.33
C LEU A 61 7.10 -7.65 -6.45
N SER A 62 5.79 -7.75 -6.26
CA SER A 62 4.80 -7.27 -7.23
C SER A 62 4.40 -5.82 -6.94
N TYR A 63 4.23 -5.48 -5.65
CA TYR A 63 3.73 -4.17 -5.22
C TYR A 63 4.57 -3.60 -4.08
N LEU A 64 4.90 -2.32 -4.20
CA LEU A 64 5.58 -1.50 -3.20
C LEU A 64 4.70 -0.30 -2.88
N ASP A 65 4.33 -0.12 -1.62
CA ASP A 65 3.45 0.97 -1.17
C ASP A 65 2.14 1.06 -1.99
N GLY A 66 1.63 -0.10 -2.43
CA GLY A 66 0.44 -0.19 -3.28
C GLY A 66 0.66 0.05 -4.78
N TYR A 67 1.91 0.13 -5.26
CA TYR A 67 2.22 0.35 -6.69
C TYR A 67 3.15 -0.72 -7.25
N ASP A 68 2.94 -1.12 -8.49
CA ASP A 68 3.87 -2.00 -9.20
C ASP A 68 5.08 -1.25 -9.77
N GLY A 69 5.99 -2.00 -10.43
CA GLY A 69 7.16 -1.44 -11.10
C GLY A 69 6.84 -0.45 -12.24
N GLU A 70 5.59 -0.43 -12.72
CA GLU A 70 5.09 0.44 -13.79
C GLU A 70 4.25 1.62 -13.24
N ASP A 71 4.24 1.86 -11.92
CA ASP A 71 3.45 2.91 -11.24
C ASP A 71 1.93 2.71 -11.35
N ARG A 72 1.47 1.47 -11.63
CA ARG A 72 0.05 1.09 -11.57
C ARG A 72 -0.31 0.72 -10.14
N GLU A 73 -1.48 1.19 -9.72
CA GLU A 73 -2.03 0.87 -8.41
C GLU A 73 -2.36 -0.62 -8.35
N ALA A 74 -2.03 -1.25 -7.21
CA ALA A 74 -2.48 -2.60 -6.92
C ALA A 74 -4.01 -2.61 -6.98
N PRO A 75 -4.64 -3.66 -7.54
CA PRO A 75 -6.08 -3.81 -7.39
C PRO A 75 -6.40 -3.79 -5.89
N ASP A 76 -7.40 -3.00 -5.50
CA ASP A 76 -7.84 -2.93 -4.11
C ASP A 76 -8.12 -4.36 -3.65
N SER A 77 -7.33 -4.86 -2.71
CA SER A 77 -7.45 -6.22 -2.18
C SER A 77 -8.70 -6.41 -1.30
N ASP A 78 -9.65 -5.47 -1.40
CA ASP A 78 -10.96 -5.37 -0.74
C ASP A 78 -12.09 -5.93 -1.63
N GLY A 79 -11.76 -6.88 -2.50
CA GLY A 79 -12.77 -7.72 -3.13
C GLY A 79 -13.38 -8.59 -2.06
N GLU A 80 -14.52 -8.16 -1.53
CA GLU A 80 -15.39 -8.86 -0.61
C GLU A 80 -15.31 -10.38 -0.81
N VAL A 81 -15.01 -11.10 0.26
CA VAL A 81 -15.37 -12.52 0.36
C VAL A 81 -16.88 -12.60 0.47
N ASP A 82 -17.57 -12.38 -0.65
CA ASP A 82 -18.98 -12.72 -0.83
C ASP A 82 -19.06 -14.25 -1.02
N GLY A 83 -18.82 -14.94 0.08
CA GLY A 83 -18.76 -16.39 0.17
C GLY A 83 -19.25 -16.85 1.53
N VAL A 84 -20.36 -16.26 1.99
CA VAL A 84 -21.23 -16.97 2.93
C VAL A 84 -22.09 -17.85 2.04
N ASP A 85 -21.67 -19.11 1.97
CA ASP A 85 -22.38 -20.22 1.34
C ASP A 85 -23.84 -20.23 1.82
N GLU A 86 -24.75 -19.94 0.90
CA GLU A 86 -26.19 -19.96 1.08
C GLU A 86 -26.66 -21.40 0.87
N GLU A 87 -26.76 -22.20 1.92
CA GLU A 87 -27.63 -23.39 1.95
C GLU A 87 -28.18 -23.65 3.37
N GLY A 88 -29.50 -23.50 3.52
CA GLY A 88 -30.24 -24.01 4.69
C GLY A 88 -31.56 -23.29 4.97
N GLU A 89 -32.62 -23.78 4.34
CA GLU A 89 -34.02 -23.35 4.36
C GLU A 89 -34.65 -23.16 5.76
N ASP A 90 -35.57 -22.18 5.82
CA ASP A 90 -36.80 -22.04 6.63
C ASP A 90 -36.83 -22.50 8.10
N GLU A 91 -37.22 -21.60 9.01
CA GLU A 91 -38.57 -21.63 9.63
C GLU A 91 -38.96 -20.21 10.10
N GLU A 92 -40.23 -19.87 9.83
CA GLU A 92 -40.96 -18.67 10.23
C GLU A 92 -41.09 -18.58 11.77
N ASP A 93 -41.06 -17.38 12.37
CA ASP A 93 -42.08 -16.95 13.34
C ASP A 93 -41.82 -15.54 13.95
N GLU A 94 -42.87 -14.73 13.83
CA GLU A 94 -43.43 -13.70 14.72
C GLU A 94 -42.55 -12.68 15.50
N ASP A 95 -42.72 -11.42 15.08
CA ASP A 95 -43.24 -10.26 15.83
C ASP A 95 -42.59 -9.86 17.17
N GLY A 96 -42.14 -8.60 17.25
CA GLY A 96 -41.59 -8.04 18.49
C GLY A 96 -41.02 -6.63 18.34
N GLU A 97 -41.93 -5.67 18.23
CA GLU A 97 -41.93 -4.27 18.73
C GLU A 97 -40.66 -3.38 18.63
N GLU A 98 -40.94 -2.16 18.16
CA GLU A 98 -40.09 -0.98 18.09
C GLU A 98 -39.56 -0.56 19.48
N GLU A 99 -38.27 -0.23 19.56
CA GLU A 99 -37.77 0.76 20.53
C GLU A 99 -36.75 1.66 19.81
N GLU A 100 -37.14 2.91 19.61
CA GLU A 100 -36.25 4.03 19.35
C GLU A 100 -35.34 4.21 20.58
N ASP A 101 -34.02 4.33 20.41
CA ASP A 101 -33.36 5.48 21.01
C ASP A 101 -32.02 5.83 20.34
N GLU A 102 -31.79 7.13 20.31
CA GLU A 102 -30.69 7.80 19.65
C GLU A 102 -29.34 7.57 20.36
N GLU A 103 -28.25 7.57 19.58
CA GLU A 103 -27.06 8.36 19.94
C GLU A 103 -26.13 8.54 18.72
N MET A 104 -26.51 9.43 17.79
CA MET A 104 -25.56 9.99 16.82
C MET A 104 -24.64 11.01 17.50
N LYS A 105 -23.48 10.60 18.04
CA LYS A 105 -22.33 11.51 18.20
C LYS A 105 -20.99 10.77 18.09
N GLY A 106 -20.35 10.88 16.92
CA GLY A 106 -18.95 10.45 16.83
C GLY A 106 -18.21 10.58 15.49
N ASP A 107 -18.86 10.82 14.35
CA ASP A 107 -18.21 10.59 13.05
C ASP A 107 -17.69 11.81 12.28
N GLU A 108 -17.92 13.03 12.76
CA GLU A 108 -17.47 14.22 12.02
C GLU A 108 -15.95 14.46 12.14
N MET A 109 -15.32 14.05 13.25
CA MET A 109 -13.88 14.25 13.48
C MET A 109 -13.00 13.20 12.77
N LYS A 110 -13.51 11.98 12.53
CA LYS A 110 -12.79 10.91 11.80
C LYS A 110 -12.78 11.19 10.30
N SER A 111 -13.89 11.70 9.75
CA SER A 111 -14.02 12.04 8.33
C SER A 111 -13.00 13.11 7.91
N VAL A 112 -12.81 14.15 8.73
CA VAL A 112 -11.84 15.23 8.43
C VAL A 112 -10.39 14.73 8.52
N ARG A 113 -10.04 13.89 9.51
CA ARG A 113 -8.70 13.31 9.62
C ARG A 113 -8.37 12.39 8.44
N LYS A 114 -9.31 11.54 8.03
CA LYS A 114 -9.14 10.64 6.86
C LYS A 114 -9.02 11.42 5.55
N LYS A 115 -9.90 12.41 5.31
CA LYS A 115 -9.81 13.31 4.14
C LYS A 115 -8.48 14.08 4.08
N ASN A 116 -7.97 14.52 5.23
CA ASN A 116 -6.68 15.22 5.31
C ASN A 116 -5.51 14.27 5.02
N LEU A 117 -5.55 13.02 5.50
CA LEU A 117 -4.57 11.98 5.17
C LEU A 117 -4.56 11.65 3.67
N ASP A 118 -5.73 11.42 3.08
CA ASP A 118 -5.86 11.16 1.63
C ASP A 118 -5.35 12.33 0.78
N THR A 119 -5.57 13.56 1.25
CA THR A 119 -5.09 14.77 0.57
C THR A 119 -3.57 14.89 0.65
N ILE A 120 -2.97 14.60 1.81
CA ILE A 120 -1.52 14.59 2.01
C ILE A 120 -0.90 13.48 1.16
N GLU A 121 -1.48 12.29 1.14
CA GLU A 121 -1.00 11.16 0.35
C GLU A 121 -1.08 11.47 -1.15
N LYS A 122 -2.20 12.01 -1.64
CA LYS A 122 -2.34 12.50 -3.03
C LYS A 122 -1.31 13.58 -3.35
N LEU A 123 -1.01 14.49 -2.43
CA LEU A 123 0.02 15.53 -2.60
C LEU A 123 1.42 14.90 -2.68
N MET A 124 1.73 13.93 -1.83
CA MET A 124 3.01 13.20 -1.85
C MET A 124 3.16 12.42 -3.17
N LYS A 125 2.12 11.68 -3.60
CA LYS A 125 2.04 10.98 -4.89
C LYS A 125 2.24 11.96 -6.06
N MET A 126 1.57 13.11 -6.05
CA MET A 126 1.72 14.16 -7.08
C MET A 126 3.14 14.76 -7.11
N ARG A 127 3.77 14.98 -5.94
CA ARG A 127 5.16 15.46 -5.85
C ARG A 127 6.14 14.42 -6.40
N ARG A 128 5.95 13.13 -6.10
CA ARG A 128 6.76 12.02 -6.65
C ARG A 128 6.64 11.97 -8.18
N ARG A 129 5.44 12.04 -8.75
CA ARG A 129 5.19 12.09 -10.21
C ARG A 129 5.84 13.30 -10.88
N ARG A 130 5.75 14.50 -10.28
CA ARG A 130 6.42 15.71 -10.79
C ARG A 130 7.95 15.60 -10.79
N LYS A 131 8.55 15.04 -9.74
CA LYS A 131 10.01 14.80 -9.69
C LYS A 131 10.46 13.84 -10.79
N ARG A 132 9.72 12.73 -10.99
CA ARG A 132 9.99 11.75 -12.06
C ARG A 132 9.88 12.36 -13.46
N ARG A 133 8.82 13.12 -13.76
CA ARG A 133 8.65 13.82 -15.05
C ARG A 133 9.82 14.76 -15.37
N LYS A 134 10.26 15.56 -14.39
CA LYS A 134 11.43 16.44 -14.55
C LYS A 134 12.73 15.65 -14.80
N LYS A 135 12.88 14.46 -14.20
CA LYS A 135 14.04 13.58 -14.44
C LYS A 135 14.03 13.03 -15.87
N VAL A 136 12.90 12.52 -16.34
CA VAL A 136 12.73 12.00 -17.71
C VAL A 136 13.00 13.08 -18.76
N GLU A 137 12.51 14.30 -18.54
CA GLU A 137 12.71 15.42 -19.46
C GLU A 137 14.19 15.86 -19.52
N LYS A 138 14.88 15.89 -18.36
CA LYS A 138 16.33 16.15 -18.32
C LYS A 138 17.13 15.08 -19.08
N VAL A 139 16.75 13.81 -18.96
CA VAL A 139 17.41 12.71 -19.68
C VAL A 139 17.22 12.86 -21.20
N LYS A 140 16.01 13.19 -21.66
CA LYS A 140 15.73 13.42 -23.09
C LYS A 140 16.57 14.58 -23.66
N ARG A 141 16.56 15.74 -23.00
CA ARG A 141 17.34 16.91 -23.41
C ARG A 141 18.86 16.69 -23.37
N GLY A 142 19.34 15.78 -22.52
CA GLY A 142 20.76 15.41 -22.46
C GLY A 142 21.20 14.58 -23.67
N ARG A 143 20.32 13.72 -24.18
CA ARG A 143 20.59 12.85 -25.35
C ARG A 143 20.56 13.64 -26.66
N GLU A 144 19.68 14.64 -26.78
CA GLU A 144 19.58 15.51 -27.96
C GLU A 144 20.80 16.45 -28.13
N LYS A 145 21.51 16.78 -27.05
CA LYS A 145 22.72 17.63 -27.12
C LYS A 145 24.01 16.85 -27.45
N GLN A 146 23.93 15.53 -27.60
CA GLN A 146 25.07 14.65 -27.91
C GLN A 146 25.00 14.10 -29.35
N MET A 147 24.06 14.57 -30.17
CA MET A 147 24.00 14.40 -31.62
C MET A 147 24.31 15.72 -32.31
#